data_AF-A0A3Q2PUY9-F1
#
_entry.id   AF-A0A3Q2PUY9-F1
#
_cell.length_a   1.000
_cell.length_b   1.000
_cell.length_c   1.000
_cell.angle_alpha   90.00
_cell.angle_beta   90.00
_cell.angle_gamma   90.00
#
_symmetry.space_group_name_H-M   'P 1'
#
loop_
_entity.id
_entity.type
_entity.pdbx_description
1 polymer ?
#
loop_
_entity_poly.entity_id
_entity_poly.type
_entity_poly.pdbx_seq_one_letter_code
_entity_poly.pdbx_strand_id
1 'polypeptide(L)'
;MVDAFCATWKLVESENFDEYMKALGVGFATRQVGNVTKPTVIISQEGDKVVIRTQSTFKNTEITFTLGEEFDETTADDRNCKVRS
;
A
#
# COMPACT_ATOMS: atom_id res chain seq x y z
N MET A 1 -17.48 3.53 -8.71
CA MET A 1 -16.93 4.90 -8.76
C MET A 1 -15.85 4.99 -7.70
N VAL A 2 -14.70 5.60 -7.99
CA VAL A 2 -13.56 5.69 -7.04
C VAL A 2 -13.94 6.48 -5.78
N ASP A 3 -14.90 7.39 -5.88
CA ASP A 3 -15.38 8.24 -4.78
C ASP A 3 -15.76 7.47 -3.50
N ALA A 4 -16.29 6.25 -3.63
CA ALA A 4 -16.64 5.44 -2.45
C ALA A 4 -15.40 5.04 -1.62
N PHE A 5 -14.22 5.05 -2.23
CA PHE A 5 -12.94 4.74 -1.59
C PHE A 5 -12.20 5.98 -1.10
N CYS A 6 -12.55 7.17 -1.59
CA CYS A 6 -11.91 8.45 -1.24
C CYS A 6 -12.16 8.85 0.22
N ALA A 7 -11.30 8.36 1.12
CA ALA A 7 -11.36 8.63 2.55
C ALA A 7 -10.01 8.30 3.22
N THR A 8 -9.96 8.56 4.52
CA THR A 8 -8.85 8.14 5.39
C THR A 8 -9.25 6.87 6.14
N TRP A 9 -8.52 5.80 5.89
CA TRP A 9 -8.73 4.47 6.45
C TRP A 9 -7.64 4.13 7.46
N LYS A 10 -8.01 3.51 8.59
CA LYS A 10 -7.06 3.00 9.57
C LYS A 10 -7.17 1.48 9.65
N LEU A 11 -6.03 0.79 9.65
CA LEU A 11 -6.03 -0.66 9.80
C LEU A 11 -6.56 -1.05 11.20
N VAL A 12 -7.62 -1.85 11.23
CA VAL A 12 -8.23 -2.36 12.47
C VAL A 12 -7.66 -3.74 12.81
N GLU A 13 -7.69 -4.63 11.83
CA GLU A 13 -7.35 -6.03 11.93
C GLU A 13 -6.59 -6.49 10.69
N SER A 14 -5.73 -7.50 10.85
CA SER A 14 -4.93 -8.07 9.78
C SER A 14 -4.76 -9.56 10.03
N GLU A 15 -5.16 -10.38 9.07
CA GLU A 15 -5.05 -11.83 9.13
C GLU A 15 -4.04 -12.32 8.09
N ASN A 16 -3.21 -13.30 8.46
CA ASN A 16 -2.25 -13.98 7.58
C ASN A 16 -1.18 -13.07 6.91
N PHE A 17 -0.97 -11.85 7.40
CA PHE A 17 -0.03 -10.89 6.81
C PHE A 17 1.44 -11.33 6.90
N ASP A 18 1.83 -12.04 7.96
CA ASP A 18 3.19 -12.57 8.11
C ASP A 18 3.55 -13.59 7.01
N GLU A 19 2.66 -14.55 6.75
CA GLU A 19 2.88 -15.57 5.73
C GLU A 19 2.82 -14.97 4.33
N TYR A 20 1.96 -13.96 4.09
CA TYR A 20 1.97 -13.20 2.84
C TYR A 20 3.32 -12.52 2.60
N MET A 21 3.83 -11.76 3.57
CA MET A 21 5.13 -11.11 3.47
C MET A 21 6.27 -12.12 3.28
N LYS A 22 6.22 -13.25 3.99
CA LYS A 22 7.20 -14.34 3.86
C LYS A 22 7.20 -14.95 2.45
N ALA A 23 6.02 -15.19 1.87
CA ALA A 23 5.89 -15.71 0.51
C ALA A 23 6.45 -14.72 -0.54
N LEU A 24 6.38 -13.42 -0.27
CA LEU A 24 7.02 -12.37 -1.08
C LEU A 24 8.54 -12.27 -0.89
N GLY A 25 9.14 -13.04 0.02
CA GLY A 25 10.57 -13.00 0.32
C GLY A 25 10.99 -11.91 1.30
N VAL A 26 10.04 -11.28 1.99
CA VAL A 26 10.34 -10.23 2.98
C VAL A 26 11.07 -10.83 4.19
N GLY A 27 12.20 -10.22 4.54
CA GLY A 27 13.05 -10.65 5.64
C GLY A 27 12.35 -10.60 7.01
N PHE A 28 12.70 -11.52 7.90
CA PHE A 28 12.04 -11.72 9.21
C PHE A 28 11.89 -10.41 10.03
N ALA A 29 12.95 -9.59 10.10
CA ALA A 29 12.92 -8.33 10.85
C ALA A 29 11.84 -7.36 10.32
N THR A 30 11.76 -7.19 9.00
CA THR A 30 10.73 -6.35 8.35
C THR A 30 9.33 -6.90 8.59
N ARG A 31 9.15 -8.23 8.58
CA ARG A 31 7.85 -8.83 8.87
C ARG A 31 7.37 -8.57 10.29
N GLN A 32 8.27 -8.67 11.28
CA GLN A 32 7.93 -8.39 12.69
C GLN A 32 7.43 -6.96 12.86
N VAL A 33 8.10 -5.99 12.22
CA VAL A 33 7.64 -4.59 12.25
C VAL A 33 6.34 -4.42 11.46
N GLY A 34 6.20 -5.05 10.30
CA GLY A 34 4.99 -5.00 9.47
C GLY A 34 3.74 -5.51 10.20
N ASN A 35 3.84 -6.61 10.95
CA ASN A 35 2.71 -7.22 11.67
C ASN A 35 2.18 -6.38 12.83
N VAL A 36 3.04 -5.56 13.46
CA VAL A 36 2.62 -4.67 14.57
C VAL A 36 2.22 -3.28 14.09
N THR A 37 2.57 -2.94 12.85
CA THR A 37 2.31 -1.63 12.27
C THR A 37 0.84 -1.52 11.87
N LYS A 38 0.18 -0.45 12.32
CA LYS A 38 -1.18 -0.11 11.90
C LYS A 38 -1.16 1.11 10.98
N PRO A 39 -1.02 0.91 9.65
CA PRO A 39 -0.97 2.02 8.72
C PRO A 39 -2.30 2.76 8.63
N THR A 40 -2.22 4.03 8.25
CA THR A 40 -3.34 4.84 7.80
C THR A 40 -3.23 4.98 6.28
N VAL A 41 -4.26 4.56 5.55
CA VAL A 41 -4.33 4.66 4.09
C VAL A 41 -5.26 5.82 3.73
N ILE A 42 -4.76 6.78 2.98
CA ILE A 42 -5.51 7.95 2.52
C ILE A 42 -5.66 7.79 1.01
N ILE A 43 -6.91 7.72 0.56
CA ILE A 43 -7.25 7.63 -0.86
C ILE A 43 -7.91 8.94 -1.27
N SER A 44 -7.44 9.53 -2.36
CA SER A 44 -8.01 10.73 -2.96
C SER A 44 -8.00 10.63 -4.48
N GLN A 45 -8.84 11.42 -5.13
CA GLN A 45 -8.89 11.51 -6.58
C GLN A 45 -8.64 12.94 -7.03
N GLU A 46 -7.72 13.12 -7.98
CA GLU A 46 -7.36 14.38 -8.61
C GLU A 46 -7.66 14.27 -10.11
N GLY A 47 -8.89 14.62 -10.51
CA GLY A 47 -9.34 14.46 -11.89
C GLY A 47 -9.48 12.98 -12.26
N ASP A 48 -8.68 12.51 -13.22
CA ASP A 48 -8.60 11.12 -13.68
C ASP A 48 -7.62 10.26 -12.87
N LYS A 49 -6.79 10.88 -12.03
CA LYS A 49 -5.77 10.20 -11.23
C LYS A 49 -6.28 9.85 -9.85
N VAL A 50 -5.95 8.64 -9.40
CA VAL A 50 -6.16 8.18 -8.04
C VAL A 50 -4.82 8.25 -7.31
N VAL A 51 -4.84 8.84 -6.12
CA VAL A 51 -3.68 8.94 -5.22
C VAL A 51 -3.95 8.07 -4.01
N ILE A 52 -3.05 7.14 -3.73
CA ILE A 52 -3.07 6.31 -2.52
C ILE A 52 -1.81 6.59 -1.72
N ARG A 53 -2.00 7.14 -0.52
CA ARG A 53 -0.94 7.38 0.47
C ARG A 53 -1.07 6.40 1.61
N THR A 54 -0.05 5.60 1.84
CA THR A 54 0.03 4.71 3.01
C THR A 54 1.00 5.30 4.00
N GLN A 55 0.51 5.72 5.16
CA GLN A 55 1.30 6.29 6.24
C GLN A 55 1.46 5.31 7.39
N SER A 56 2.68 5.12 7.86
CA SER A 56 2.98 4.28 9.00
C SER A 56 4.21 4.75 9.76
N THR A 57 4.43 4.23 10.97
CA THR A 57 5.66 4.51 11.73
C THR A 57 6.90 3.87 11.11
N PHE A 58 6.72 2.93 10.19
CA PHE A 58 7.81 2.21 9.53
C PHE A 58 8.26 2.89 8.23
N LYS A 59 7.33 3.04 7.28
CA LYS A 59 7.58 3.64 5.97
C LYS A 59 6.30 4.29 5.45
N ASN A 60 6.44 5.45 4.84
CA ASN A 60 5.36 6.11 4.13
C ASN A 60 5.54 5.88 2.63
N THR A 61 4.49 5.48 1.94
CA THR A 61 4.47 5.33 0.48
C THR A 61 3.34 6.15 -0.13
N GLU A 62 3.54 6.61 -1.35
CA GLU A 62 2.56 7.35 -2.12
C GLU A 62 2.64 6.87 -3.56
N ILE A 63 1.49 6.49 -4.11
CA ILE A 63 1.34 6.12 -5.51
C ILE A 63 0.24 6.98 -6.14
N THR A 64 0.46 7.39 -7.38
CA THR A 64 -0.49 8.14 -8.19
C THR A 64 -0.63 7.44 -9.52
N PHE A 65 -1.85 7.02 -9.86
CA PHE A 65 -2.10 6.22 -11.06
C PHE A 65 -3.44 6.56 -11.72
N THR A 66 -3.55 6.25 -13.01
CA THR A 66 -4.80 6.28 -13.77
C THR A 66 -5.34 4.85 -13.85
N LEU A 67 -6.64 4.65 -13.65
CA LEU A 67 -7.26 3.32 -13.77
C LEU A 67 -7.06 2.74 -15.18
N GLY A 68 -6.59 1.50 -15.25
CA GLY A 68 -6.35 0.78 -16.49
C GLY A 68 -5.02 1.08 -17.18
N GLU A 69 -4.19 1.99 -16.66
CA GLU A 69 -2.84 2.29 -17.17
C GLU A 69 -1.77 1.59 -16.32
N GLU A 70 -0.72 1.10 -16.99
CA GLU A 70 0.42 0.48 -16.31
C GLU A 70 1.41 1.56 -15.85
N PHE A 71 1.95 1.42 -14.63
CA PHE A 71 2.97 2.30 -14.09
C PHE A 71 4.05 1.52 -13.33
N ASP A 72 5.19 2.17 -13.11
CA ASP A 72 6.28 1.64 -12.28
C ASP A 72 6.03 1.99 -10.80
N GLU A 73 6.00 0.96 -9.95
CA GLU A 73 5.89 1.11 -8.50
C GLU A 73 7.13 0.55 -7.80
N THR A 74 7.73 1.33 -6.90
CA THR A 74 8.65 0.81 -5.89
C THR A 74 7.88 0.56 -4.60
N THR A 75 7.66 -0.70 -4.30
CA THR A 75 6.88 -1.16 -3.15
C THR A 75 7.59 -0.86 -1.82
N ALA A 76 6.86 -0.91 -0.70
CA ALA A 76 7.41 -0.63 0.62
C ALA A 76 8.58 -1.55 1.01
N ASP A 77 8.62 -2.76 0.48
CA ASP A 77 9.71 -3.73 0.65
C ASP A 77 10.78 -3.69 -0.46
N ASP A 78 10.87 -2.54 -1.15
CA ASP A 78 11.92 -2.18 -2.12
C ASP A 78 11.96 -3.04 -3.39
N ARG A 79 10.86 -3.72 -3.73
CA ARG A 79 10.69 -4.36 -5.04
C ARG A 79 10.17 -3.36 -6.06
N ASN A 80 10.76 -3.38 -7.25
CA ASN A 80 10.25 -2.65 -8.41
C ASN A 80 9.27 -3.52 -9.19
N CYS A 81 8.07 -3.01 -9.42
CA CYS A 81 6.97 -3.74 -10.05
C CYS A 81 6.35 -2.89 -11.17
N LYS A 82 5.86 -3.58 -12.20
CA LYS A 82 4.90 -3.02 -13.16
C LYS A 82 3.50 -3.30 -12.64
N VAL A 83 2.73 -2.26 -12.37
CA VAL A 83 1.42 -2.35 -11.72
C VAL A 83 0.37 -1.73 -12.62
N ARG A 84 -0.81 -2.37 -12.65
CA ARG A 84 -1.99 -1.90 -13.37
C ARG A 84 -3.19 -2.04 -12.44
N SER A 85 -3.92 -0.95 -12.26
CA SER A 85 -4.99 -0.79 -11.26
C SER A 85 -6.39 -0.61 -11.87
#